data_AF-A0A812XLE8-F1
#
_entry.id   AF-A0A812XLE8-F1
#
_cell.length_a   1.000
_cell.length_b   1.000
_cell.length_c   1.000
_cell.angle_alpha   90.00
_cell.angle_beta   90.00
_cell.angle_gamma   90.00
#
_symmetry.space_group_name_H-M   'P 1'
#
loop_
_entity.id
_entity.type
_entity.pdbx_description
1 polymer ?
#
loop_
_entity_poly.entity_id
_entity_poly.type
_entity_poly.pdbx_seq_one_letter_code
_entity_poly.pdbx_strand_id
1 'polypeptide(L)'
;MSASEPLAFPLVMGLAVLLLVGYLLRTLFVSFNLPGPVGVLLSGWLCAKLGLMQTEILGGRDHFQECAFFLVLLTAGFEISHNIPQTKEVILGFVPFFCEFVLA
;
A
#
# COMPACT_ATOMS: atom_id res chain seq x y z
N MET A 1 9.87 3.34 28.70
CA MET A 1 9.73 3.98 27.37
C MET A 1 8.64 5.01 27.49
N SER A 2 8.98 6.30 27.54
CA SER A 2 8.01 7.39 27.69
C SER A 2 7.15 7.48 26.44
N ALA A 3 5.86 7.16 26.58
CA ALA A 3 4.85 7.40 25.56
C ALA A 3 4.78 8.91 25.34
N SER A 4 5.29 9.38 24.20
CA SER A 4 5.07 10.74 23.74
C SER A 4 3.57 10.97 23.57
N GLU A 5 3.05 12.05 24.17
CA GLU A 5 1.65 12.43 24.04
C GLU A 5 1.26 12.49 22.55
N PRO A 6 0.11 11.92 22.14
CA PRO A 6 -0.33 11.94 20.76
C PRO A 6 -0.52 13.40 20.35
N LEU A 7 0.27 13.87 19.37
CA LEU A 7 0.10 15.23 18.87
C LEU A 7 -1.29 15.36 18.23
N ALA A 8 -2.14 16.15 18.88
CA ALA A 8 -3.50 16.43 18.45
C ALA A 8 -3.49 17.42 17.29
N PHE A 9 -3.22 16.93 16.08
CA PHE A 9 -3.39 17.69 14.84
C PHE A 9 -4.71 17.33 14.16
N PRO A 10 -5.31 18.25 13.38
CA PRO A 10 -6.51 17.94 12.61
C PRO A 10 -6.27 16.75 11.67
N LEU A 11 -7.28 15.88 11.53
CA LEU A 11 -7.21 14.62 10.77
C LEU A 11 -6.65 14.79 9.34
N VAL A 12 -7.01 15.89 8.67
CA VAL A 12 -6.50 16.26 7.34
C VAL A 12 -4.98 16.42 7.34
N MET A 13 -4.42 17.01 8.39
CA MET A 13 -2.97 17.19 8.55
C MET A 13 -2.28 15.84 8.81
N GLY A 14 -2.90 14.96 9.61
CA GLY A 14 -2.39 13.61 9.85
C GLY A 14 -2.28 12.79 8.56
N LEU A 15 -3.32 12.84 7.72
CA LEU A 15 -3.33 12.23 6.38
C LEU A 15 -2.27 12.85 5.45
N ALA A 16 -2.15 14.18 5.43
CA ALA A 16 -1.15 14.87 4.62
C ALA A 16 0.28 14.48 5.02
N VAL A 17 0.57 14.39 6.32
CA VAL A 17 1.87 13.94 6.83
C VAL A 17 2.13 12.48 6.45
N LEU A 18 1.14 11.59 6.60
CA LEU A 18 1.28 10.18 6.24
C LEU A 18 1.60 10.02 4.74
N LEU A 19 0.90 10.76 3.88
CA LEU A 19 1.15 10.79 2.44
C LEU A 19 2.52 11.36 2.10
N LEU A 20 2.92 12.47 2.75
CA LEU A 20 4.21 13.12 2.53
C LEU A 20 5.37 12.20 2.92
N VAL A 21 5.32 11.60 4.12
CA VAL A 21 6.38 10.70 4.62
C VAL A 21 6.46 9.44 3.75
N GLY A 22 5.32 8.87 3.36
CA GLY A 22 5.27 7.75 2.42
C GLY A 22 5.86 8.08 1.06
N TYR A 23 5.54 9.25 0.51
CA TYR A 23 6.09 9.71 -0.76
C TYR A 23 7.60 9.96 -0.70
N LEU A 24 8.09 10.60 0.36
CA LEU A 24 9.52 10.86 0.55
C LEU A 24 10.32 9.56 0.67
N LEU A 25 9.85 8.62 1.50
CA LEU A 25 10.52 7.32 1.66
C LEU A 25 10.45 6.48 0.39
N ARG A 26 9.31 6.46 -0.31
CA ARG A 26 9.21 5.81 -1.62
C ARG A 26 10.24 6.40 -2.59
N THR A 27 10.32 7.73 -2.67
CA THR A 27 11.22 8.43 -3.59
C THR A 27 12.67 8.10 -3.26
N LEU A 28 13.03 8.15 -1.98
CA LEU A 28 14.36 7.78 -1.49
C LEU A 28 14.71 6.33 -1.85
N PHE A 29 13.80 5.38 -1.65
CA PHE A 29 14.04 3.96 -2.00
C PHE A 29 14.23 3.80 -3.51
N VAL A 30 13.38 4.43 -4.32
CA VAL A 30 13.51 4.41 -5.77
C VAL A 30 14.84 5.03 -6.22
N SER A 31 15.27 6.12 -5.59
CA SER A 31 16.59 6.73 -5.86
C SER A 31 17.77 5.80 -5.56
N PHE A 32 17.61 4.86 -4.62
CA PHE A 32 18.60 3.83 -4.32
C PHE A 32 18.42 2.53 -5.11
N ASN A 33 17.56 2.50 -6.15
CA ASN A 33 17.19 1.28 -6.89
C ASN A 33 16.57 0.17 -6.00
N LEU A 34 15.96 0.55 -4.88
CA LEU A 34 15.22 -0.37 -4.02
C LEU A 34 13.74 -0.39 -4.40
N PRO A 35 13.01 -1.48 -4.09
CA PRO A 35 11.58 -1.55 -4.34
C PRO A 35 10.83 -0.46 -3.55
N GLY A 36 10.22 0.48 -4.28
CA GLY A 36 9.42 1.57 -3.70
C GLY A 36 8.37 1.14 -2.65
N PRO A 37 7.66 0.01 -2.83
CA PRO A 37 6.71 -0.48 -1.82
C PRO A 37 7.34 -0.72 -0.44
N VAL A 38 8.61 -1.14 -0.38
CA VAL A 38 9.32 -1.36 0.89
C VAL A 38 9.51 -0.03 1.63
N GLY A 39 9.80 1.06 0.92
CA GLY A 39 9.88 2.39 1.49
C GLY A 39 8.54 2.88 2.06
N VAL A 40 7.43 2.57 1.38
CA VAL A 40 6.07 2.88 1.87
C VAL A 40 5.75 2.07 3.13
N LEU A 41 6.09 0.78 3.18
CA LEU A 41 5.89 -0.06 4.37
C LEU A 41 6.72 0.46 5.57
N LEU A 42 7.97 0.83 5.32
CA LEU A 42 8.84 1.44 6.33
C LEU A 42 8.25 2.75 6.87
N SER A 43 7.63 3.55 6.00
CA SER A 43 6.97 4.80 6.40
C SER A 43 5.82 4.56 7.39
N GLY A 44 4.99 3.55 7.14
CA GLY A 44 3.89 3.18 8.04
C GLY A 44 4.40 2.70 9.40
N TRP A 45 5.44 1.88 9.41
CA TRP A 45 6.08 1.43 10.65
C TRP A 45 6.71 2.58 11.45
N LEU A 46 7.39 3.51 10.77
CA LEU A 46 7.94 4.71 11.39
C LEU A 46 6.84 5.60 11.98
N CYS A 47 5.78 5.89 11.21
CA CYS A 47 4.65 6.69 11.70
C CYS A 47 3.97 6.06 12.92
N ALA A 48 3.85 4.73 12.96
CA ALA A 48 3.33 4.02 14.13
C ALA A 48 4.27 4.14 15.34
N LYS A 49 5.58 3.93 15.15
CA LYS A 49 6.57 3.99 16.24
C LYS A 49 6.74 5.40 16.81
N LEU A 50 6.63 6.43 15.97
CA LEU A 50 6.73 7.83 16.38
C LEU A 50 5.41 8.38 16.96
N GLY A 51 4.36 7.56 17.06
CA GLY A 51 3.06 7.99 17.60
C GLY A 51 2.33 9.01 16.72
N LEU A 52 2.68 9.09 15.43
CA LEU A 52 2.05 9.99 14.46
C LEU A 52 0.77 9.39 13.86
N MET A 53 0.49 8.12 14.15
CA MET A 53 -0.68 7.41 13.63
C MET A 53 -1.90 7.62 14.52
N GLN A 54 -2.83 8.43 14.04
CA GLN A 54 -4.08 8.73 14.74
C GLN A 54 -5.04 7.54 14.69
N THR A 55 -5.77 7.31 15.78
CA THR A 55 -6.76 6.21 15.90
C THR A 55 -7.91 6.34 14.89
N GLU A 56 -8.27 7.56 14.50
CA GLU A 56 -9.29 7.83 13.48
C GLU A 56 -8.84 7.37 12.09
N ILE A 57 -7.56 7.56 11.75
CA ILE A 57 -6.96 7.07 10.48
C ILE A 57 -6.95 5.53 10.47
N LEU A 58 -6.63 4.91 11.61
CA LEU A 58 -6.71 3.46 11.77
C LEU A 58 -8.14 2.94 11.57
N GLY A 59 -9.15 3.65 12.07
CA GLY A 59 -10.56 3.31 11.85
C GLY A 59 -11.01 3.40 10.38
N GLY A 60 -10.41 4.30 9.60
CA GLY A 60 -10.67 4.43 8.16
C GLY A 60 -9.86 3.49 7.26
N ARG A 61 -8.95 2.69 7.82
CA ARG A 61 -8.01 1.84 7.06
C ARG A 61 -8.73 0.92 6.09
N ASP A 62 -9.80 0.27 6.53
CA ASP A 62 -10.48 -0.74 5.72
C ASP A 62 -11.16 -0.11 4.50
N HIS A 63 -11.71 1.11 4.63
CA HIS A 63 -12.19 1.89 3.49
C HIS A 63 -11.06 2.32 2.54
N PHE A 64 -9.93 2.79 3.07
CA PHE A 64 -8.79 3.13 2.21
C PHE A 64 -8.26 1.90 1.46
N GLN A 65 -8.27 0.73 2.10
CA GLN A 65 -7.86 -0.52 1.47
C GLN A 65 -8.83 -0.94 0.37
N GLU A 66 -10.14 -0.82 0.59
CA GLU A 66 -11.16 -1.10 -0.43
C GLU A 66 -11.01 -0.18 -1.64
N CYS A 67 -10.85 1.14 -1.41
CA CYS A 67 -10.61 2.11 -2.48
C CYS A 67 -9.30 1.81 -3.23
N ALA A 68 -8.21 1.50 -2.51
CA ALA A 68 -6.93 1.17 -3.12
C ALA A 68 -7.02 -0.11 -3.96
N PHE A 69 -7.73 -1.13 -3.48
CA PHE A 69 -7.94 -2.37 -4.21
C PHE A 69 -8.74 -2.13 -5.49
N PHE A 70 -9.81 -1.33 -5.42
CA PHE A 70 -10.58 -0.94 -6.60
C PHE A 70 -9.72 -0.20 -7.64
N LEU A 71 -8.89 0.75 -7.21
CA LEU A 71 -7.99 1.49 -8.10
C LEU A 71 -6.93 0.58 -8.75
N VAL A 72 -6.38 -0.38 -7.99
CA VAL A 72 -5.42 -1.35 -8.52
C VAL A 72 -6.07 -2.27 -9.56
N LEU A 73 -7.27 -2.81 -9.27
CA LEU A 73 -8.01 -3.63 -10.23
C LEU A 73 -8.38 -2.85 -11.49
N LEU A 74 -8.82 -1.60 -11.34
CA LEU A 74 -9.13 -0.73 -12.47
C LEU A 74 -7.89 -0.49 -13.34
N THR A 75 -6.75 -0.21 -12.71
CA THR A 75 -5.47 0.03 -13.41
C THR A 75 -5.02 -1.24 -14.14
N ALA A 76 -5.05 -2.39 -13.47
CA ALA A 76 -4.72 -3.67 -14.09
C ALA A 76 -5.66 -4.01 -15.26
N GLY A 77 -6.97 -3.72 -15.11
CA GLY A 77 -7.95 -3.89 -16.18
C GLY A 77 -7.64 -3.03 -17.42
N PHE A 78 -7.20 -1.79 -17.24
CA PHE A 78 -6.77 -0.94 -18.35
C PHE A 78 -5.47 -1.43 -19.01
N GLU A 79 -4.48 -1.90 -18.23
CA GLU A 79 -3.25 -2.46 -18.80
C GLU A 79 -3.51 -3.72 -19.63
N ILE A 80 -4.38 -4.62 -19.14
CA ILE A 80 -4.79 -5.83 -19.86
C ILE A 80 -5.64 -5.49 -21.09
N SER A 81 -6.51 -4.48 -21.01
CA SER A 81 -7.28 -4.03 -22.17
C SER A 81 -6.37 -3.49 -23.30
N HIS A 82 -5.20 -2.96 -22.96
CA HIS A 82 -4.23 -2.48 -23.95
C HIS A 82 -3.37 -3.62 -24.53
N ASN A 83 -3.09 -4.64 -23.73
CA ASN A 83 -2.31 -5.82 -24.12
C ASN A 83 -3.16 -7.09 -24.02
N ILE A 84 -3.71 -7.55 -25.15
CA ILE A 84 -4.48 -8.80 -25.20
C ILE A 84 -3.56 -9.95 -24.76
N PRO A 85 -3.84 -10.61 -23.63
CA PRO A 85 -2.96 -11.61 -23.08
C PRO A 85 -2.93 -12.85 -23.97
N GLN A 86 -1.75 -13.43 -24.15
CA GLN A 86 -1.62 -14.68 -24.87
C GLN A 86 -2.12 -15.84 -24.00
N THR A 87 -2.64 -16.91 -24.62
CA THR A 87 -3.16 -18.10 -23.92
C THR A 87 -2.15 -18.68 -22.91
N LYS A 88 -0.85 -18.55 -23.17
CA LYS A 88 0.23 -19.03 -22.28
C LYS A 88 0.28 -18.26 -20.95
N GLU A 89 0.07 -16.95 -20.98
CA GLU A 89 0.08 -16.08 -19.79
C GLU A 89 -1.13 -16.37 -18.91
N VAL A 90 -2.28 -16.65 -19.52
CA VAL A 90 -3.51 -17.06 -18.82
C VAL A 90 -3.33 -18.40 -18.11
N ILE A 91 -2.73 -19.39 -18.78
CA ILE A 91 -2.46 -20.71 -18.18
C ILE A 91 -1.47 -20.58 -17.00
N LEU A 92 -0.43 -19.76 -17.16
CA LEU A 92 0.56 -19.49 -16.11
C LEU A 92 -0.04 -18.77 -14.90
N GLY A 93 -1.11 -17.99 -15.05
CA GLY A 93 -1.83 -17.41 -13.92
C GLY A 93 -2.76 -18.41 -13.21
N PHE A 94 -3.49 -19.22 -13.99
CA PHE A 94 -4.57 -20.06 -13.46
C PHE A 94 -4.08 -21.33 -12.77
N VAL A 95 -3.10 -22.02 -13.35
CA VAL A 95 -2.60 -23.31 -12.84
C VAL A 95 -1.99 -23.20 -11.43
N PRO A 96 -1.03 -22.28 -11.15
CA PRO A 96 -0.47 -22.17 -9.80
C PRO A 96 -1.50 -21.72 -8.77
N PHE A 97 -2.42 -20.82 -9.15
CA PHE A 97 -3.52 -20.40 -8.27
C PHE A 97 -4.41 -21.57 -7.84
N PHE A 98 -4.80 -22.44 -8.78
CA PHE A 98 -5.58 -23.64 -8.46
C PHE A 98 -4.79 -24.66 -7.66
N CYS A 99 -3.49 -24.84 -7.96
CA CYS A 99 -2.63 -25.73 -7.18
C CYS A 99 -2.48 -25.27 -5.73
N GLU A 100 -2.24 -23.97 -5.49
CA GLU A 100 -2.17 -23.44 -4.12
C GLU A 100 -3.50 -23.58 -3.38
N PHE A 101 -4.63 -23.30 -4.04
CA PHE A 101 -5.95 -23.42 -3.41
C PHE A 101 -6.34 -24.86 -3.04
N VAL A 102 -5.89 -25.85 -3.81
CA VAL A 102 -6.17 -27.27 -3.54
C VAL A 102 -5.21 -27.87 -2.49
N LEU A 103 -4.00 -27.33 -2.37
CA LEU A 103 -3.00 -27.77 -1.39
C LEU A 103 -3.06 -27.04 -0.04
N ALA A 104 -3.72 -25.89 0.04
CA ALA A 104 -3.96 -25.12 1.26
C ALA A 104 -5.14 -25.66 2.08
#